data_AF-A0A818AL07-F1
#
_entry.id   AF-A0A818AL07-F1
#
_cell.length_a   1.000
_cell.length_b   1.000
_cell.length_c   1.000
_cell.angle_alpha   90.00
_cell.angle_beta   90.00
_cell.angle_gamma   90.00
#
_symmetry.space_group_name_H-M   'P 1'
#
loop_
_entity.id
_entity.type
_entity.pdbx_description
1 polymer ?
#
loop_
_entity_poly.entity_id
_entity_poly.type
_entity_poly.pdbx_seq_one_letter_code
_entity_poly.pdbx_strand_id
1 'polypeptide(L)'
;MDDSTLQKPNVYNRYLPFYDSIQRQAYAEFDEIRMHLSRIIQLREIRPGFSVWSSKLQQFISLYGYHFTKSDHLKLIDFYLSILSADNLSLIDVRICFNLLEVLLKKTHLITRDELIIDWRLLYQWAKLIRFHHDQDYSLVVMPDGIEQSFFNCVHCCRFYFSATATQEILDEFRPWLCPFDSAFGDAMYFFDLFLPVNLPPNLHNQGFKLWLPEFLGIWESVCSNPDWEYNMIRIFCFVGWYNMGYIDWEPWLSRIFTRFLKSLSLPVGSRAIAAQKKDTYPISTVASLIVAMMSNGSSCLQYLRNLFTAIKSFYYPSNTGDFQHDIVQFLAELTESFIDRVHLESKADRIWQFKPLQSYRLTEQDITDFVNCVKEYVFISIFNKTHLADAAKAFRDLAMLRPELVVPPIIEQSVFFIYSIGRMFPLSSLDSFHPPTA
;
A
#
# COMPACT_ATOMS: atom_id res chain seq x y z
N MET A 1 -30.04 -9.86 19.63
CA MET A 1 -30.13 -9.43 18.22
C MET A 1 -29.72 -10.60 17.35
N ASP A 2 -30.30 -10.73 16.15
CA ASP A 2 -29.91 -11.77 15.20
C ASP A 2 -28.52 -11.42 14.61
N ASP A 3 -27.60 -12.39 14.61
CA ASP A 3 -26.23 -12.24 14.10
C ASP A 3 -26.20 -11.81 12.62
N SER A 4 -27.33 -11.99 11.90
CA SER A 4 -27.54 -11.55 10.51
C SER A 4 -27.44 -10.03 10.31
N THR A 5 -27.58 -9.24 11.38
CA THR A 5 -27.55 -7.76 11.33
C THR A 5 -26.16 -7.15 11.55
N LEU A 6 -25.19 -7.97 11.97
CA LEU A 6 -23.80 -7.55 12.23
C LEU A 6 -23.00 -7.52 10.93
N GLN A 7 -22.06 -6.58 10.81
CA GLN A 7 -21.29 -6.44 9.58
C GLN A 7 -20.20 -7.51 9.40
N LYS A 8 -19.21 -7.55 10.29
CA LYS A 8 -18.05 -8.43 10.16
C LYS A 8 -17.47 -8.79 11.53
N PRO A 9 -18.16 -9.62 12.31
CA PRO A 9 -17.61 -10.11 13.57
C PRO A 9 -16.35 -10.94 13.33
N ASN A 10 -15.51 -11.05 14.35
CA ASN A 10 -14.32 -11.88 14.32
C ASN A 10 -14.72 -13.36 14.23
N VAL A 11 -14.35 -14.00 13.11
CA VAL A 11 -14.73 -15.39 12.80
C VAL A 11 -14.14 -16.37 13.82
N TYR A 12 -12.96 -16.06 14.37
CA TYR A 12 -12.27 -16.94 15.31
C TYR A 12 -13.00 -17.11 16.63
N ASN A 13 -13.81 -16.12 17.04
CA ASN A 13 -14.55 -16.17 18.30
C ASN A 13 -15.54 -17.34 18.34
N ARG A 14 -16.07 -17.77 17.18
CA ARG A 14 -17.01 -18.89 17.04
C ARG A 14 -16.41 -20.24 17.42
N TYR A 15 -15.08 -20.37 17.38
CA TYR A 15 -14.39 -21.62 17.70
C TYR A 15 -13.99 -21.72 19.18
N LEU A 16 -14.31 -20.71 20.00
CA LEU A 16 -14.01 -20.73 21.42
C LEU A 16 -15.08 -21.54 22.19
N PRO A 17 -14.69 -22.34 23.20
CA PRO A 17 -15.62 -23.17 23.97
C PRO A 17 -16.76 -22.40 24.68
N PHE A 18 -16.61 -21.08 24.81
CA PHE A 18 -17.52 -20.18 25.51
C PHE A 18 -18.10 -19.08 24.61
N TYR A 19 -18.27 -19.36 23.31
CA TYR A 19 -18.79 -18.39 22.32
C TYR A 19 -20.09 -17.69 22.75
N ASP A 20 -21.05 -18.42 23.33
CA ASP A 20 -22.32 -17.82 23.80
C ASP A 20 -22.12 -16.76 24.90
N SER A 21 -21.05 -16.89 25.70
CA SER A 21 -20.67 -15.88 26.67
C SER A 21 -20.02 -14.67 25.99
N ILE A 22 -19.15 -14.92 25.02
CA ILE A 22 -18.45 -13.88 24.25
C ILE A 22 -19.45 -13.01 23.49
N GLN A 23 -20.46 -13.61 22.87
CA GLN A 23 -21.46 -12.87 22.12
C GLN A 23 -22.26 -11.93 23.04
N ARG A 24 -22.70 -12.42 24.20
CA ARG A 24 -23.38 -11.57 25.20
C ARG A 24 -22.48 -10.46 25.74
N GLN A 25 -21.21 -10.77 26.00
CA GLN A 25 -20.23 -9.80 26.45
C GLN A 25 -19.97 -8.73 25.39
N ALA A 26 -19.82 -9.10 24.12
CA ALA A 26 -19.62 -8.16 23.03
C ALA A 26 -20.79 -7.17 22.89
N TYR A 27 -22.04 -7.64 22.99
CA TYR A 27 -23.20 -6.76 22.99
C TYR A 27 -23.17 -5.77 24.18
N ALA A 28 -22.91 -6.26 25.39
CA ALA A 28 -22.87 -5.42 26.59
C ALA A 28 -21.74 -4.38 26.55
N GLU A 29 -20.54 -4.78 26.14
CA GLU A 29 -19.39 -3.88 26.00
C GLU A 29 -19.62 -2.82 24.92
N PHE A 30 -20.21 -3.20 23.78
CA PHE A 30 -20.52 -2.22 22.74
C PHE A 30 -21.58 -1.21 23.19
N ASP A 31 -22.61 -1.68 23.90
CA ASP A 31 -23.64 -0.80 24.47
C ASP A 31 -23.04 0.18 25.49
N GLU A 32 -22.11 -0.29 26.33
CA GLU A 32 -21.38 0.54 27.27
C GLU A 32 -20.54 1.61 26.53
N ILE A 33 -19.76 1.21 25.52
CA ILE A 33 -18.96 2.12 24.69
C ILE A 33 -19.86 3.17 24.04
N ARG A 34 -20.94 2.75 23.39
CA ARG A 34 -21.90 3.64 22.73
C ARG A 34 -22.51 4.66 23.70
N MET A 35 -22.94 4.19 24.87
CA MET A 35 -23.49 5.06 25.90
C MET A 35 -22.47 6.12 26.32
N HIS A 36 -21.23 5.72 26.62
CA HIS A 36 -20.23 6.67 27.09
C HIS A 36 -19.73 7.63 26.01
N LEU A 37 -19.55 7.18 24.76
CA LEU A 37 -19.26 8.07 23.63
C LEU A 37 -20.36 9.12 23.45
N SER A 38 -21.63 8.73 23.57
CA SER A 38 -22.74 9.69 23.50
C SER A 38 -22.73 10.70 24.66
N ARG A 39 -22.40 10.26 25.87
CA ARG A 39 -22.29 11.14 27.06
C ARG A 39 -21.17 12.16 26.92
N ILE A 40 -20.05 11.81 26.31
CA ILE A 40 -18.92 12.74 26.09
C ILE A 40 -19.38 13.97 25.31
N ILE A 41 -20.20 13.79 24.26
CA ILE A 41 -20.77 14.91 23.51
C ILE A 41 -21.76 15.70 24.35
N GLN A 42 -22.69 15.01 25.04
CA GLN A 42 -23.74 15.65 25.84
C GLN A 42 -23.15 16.51 26.97
N LEU A 43 -22.11 16.02 27.64
CA LEU A 43 -21.44 16.68 28.75
C LEU A 43 -20.35 17.65 28.28
N ARG A 44 -19.98 17.63 26.99
CA ARG A 44 -18.83 18.34 26.41
C ARG A 44 -17.51 18.06 27.15
N GLU A 45 -17.40 16.86 27.74
CA GLU A 45 -16.24 16.42 28.50
C GLU A 45 -15.35 15.55 27.62
N ILE A 46 -14.48 16.20 26.83
CA ILE A 46 -13.52 15.49 25.98
C ILE A 46 -12.48 14.77 26.86
N ARG A 47 -12.01 15.39 27.94
CA ARG A 47 -10.98 14.83 28.81
C ARG A 47 -11.53 14.50 30.20
N PRO A 48 -11.22 13.30 30.76
CA PRO A 48 -10.41 12.22 30.17
C PRO A 48 -11.22 11.23 29.30
N GLY A 49 -12.55 11.36 29.27
CA GLY A 49 -13.46 10.35 28.75
C GLY A 49 -13.21 9.93 27.30
N PHE A 50 -12.99 10.89 26.39
CA PHE A 50 -12.85 10.61 24.95
C PHE A 50 -11.73 9.62 24.64
N SER A 51 -10.55 9.85 25.24
CA SER A 51 -9.39 8.99 25.03
C SER A 51 -9.62 7.57 25.56
N VAL A 52 -10.20 7.45 26.76
CA VAL A 52 -10.50 6.15 27.38
C VAL A 52 -11.48 5.33 26.55
N TRP A 53 -12.60 5.94 26.16
CA TRP A 53 -13.65 5.22 25.43
C TRP A 53 -13.30 4.96 23.96
N SER A 54 -12.51 5.82 23.34
CA SER A 54 -11.93 5.57 22.02
C SER A 54 -10.93 4.41 22.04
N SER A 55 -10.09 4.34 23.07
CA SER A 55 -9.19 3.19 23.27
C SER A 55 -9.96 1.89 23.49
N LYS A 56 -11.01 1.91 24.32
CA LYS A 56 -11.92 0.76 24.49
C LYS A 56 -12.59 0.35 23.18
N LEU A 57 -13.02 1.28 22.32
CA LEU A 57 -13.56 0.96 21.00
C LEU A 57 -12.52 0.30 20.09
N GLN A 58 -11.28 0.80 20.09
CA GLN A 58 -10.21 0.19 19.31
C GLN A 58 -9.94 -1.26 19.76
N GLN A 59 -9.89 -1.49 21.07
CA GLN A 59 -9.74 -2.84 21.65
C GLN A 59 -10.93 -3.73 21.30
N PHE A 60 -12.15 -3.19 21.38
CA PHE A 60 -13.37 -3.89 20.99
C PHE A 60 -13.30 -4.37 19.54
N ILE A 61 -12.94 -3.49 18.59
CA ILE A 61 -12.82 -3.86 17.18
C ILE A 61 -11.70 -4.89 16.96
N SER A 62 -10.60 -4.79 17.72
CA SER A 62 -9.52 -5.77 17.65
C SER A 62 -9.94 -7.17 18.13
N LEU A 63 -10.75 -7.25 19.19
CA LEU A 63 -11.18 -8.52 19.79
C LEU A 63 -12.37 -9.14 19.06
N TYR A 64 -13.43 -8.34 18.84
CA TYR A 64 -14.71 -8.82 18.33
C TYR A 64 -14.93 -8.53 16.84
N GLY A 65 -14.05 -7.77 16.20
CA GLY A 65 -14.28 -7.27 14.84
C GLY A 65 -15.35 -6.18 14.82
N TYR A 66 -16.06 -6.07 13.70
CA TYR A 66 -17.14 -5.10 13.51
C TYR A 66 -18.44 -5.74 14.04
N HIS A 67 -18.45 -6.05 15.34
CA HIS A 67 -19.56 -6.65 16.06
C HIS A 67 -20.60 -5.57 16.42
N PHE A 68 -21.05 -4.85 15.41
CA PHE A 68 -22.08 -3.82 15.48
C PHE A 68 -22.79 -3.72 14.13
N THR A 69 -23.94 -3.05 14.13
CA THR A 69 -24.75 -2.89 12.92
C THR A 69 -24.12 -1.89 11.96
N LYS A 70 -24.52 -1.92 10.68
CA LYS A 70 -24.11 -0.91 9.69
C LYS A 70 -24.51 0.50 10.09
N SER A 71 -25.70 0.67 10.69
CA SER A 71 -26.15 1.97 11.18
C SER A 71 -25.25 2.51 12.28
N ASP A 72 -24.84 1.65 13.22
CA ASP A 72 -23.92 2.05 14.28
C ASP A 72 -22.53 2.37 13.71
N HIS A 73 -22.06 1.61 12.71
CA HIS A 73 -20.80 1.90 12.03
C HIS A 73 -20.78 3.31 11.42
N LEU A 74 -21.81 3.68 10.64
CA LEU A 74 -21.92 5.02 10.06
C LEU A 74 -21.94 6.10 11.14
N LYS A 75 -22.72 5.90 12.22
CA LYS A 75 -22.76 6.84 13.36
C LYS A 75 -21.40 7.00 14.05
N LEU A 76 -20.61 5.94 14.17
CA LEU A 76 -19.26 6.03 14.72
C LEU A 76 -18.35 6.87 13.81
N ILE A 77 -18.42 6.67 12.49
CA ILE A 77 -17.66 7.47 11.53
C ILE A 77 -18.06 8.95 11.64
N ASP A 78 -19.37 9.24 11.60
CA ASP A 78 -19.91 10.59 11.73
C ASP A 78 -19.50 11.24 13.06
N PHE A 79 -19.48 10.47 14.15
CA PHE A 79 -19.03 10.91 15.46
C PHE A 79 -17.57 11.40 15.43
N TYR A 80 -16.65 10.60 14.89
CA TYR A 80 -15.24 10.98 14.82
C TYR A 80 -14.97 12.13 13.84
N LEU A 81 -15.69 12.20 12.71
CA LEU A 81 -15.63 13.33 11.78
C LEU A 81 -16.18 14.63 12.43
N SER A 82 -17.25 14.53 13.21
CA SER A 82 -17.83 15.67 13.93
C SER A 82 -16.88 16.20 15.00
N ILE A 83 -16.14 15.32 15.69
CA ILE A 83 -15.12 15.72 16.65
C ILE A 83 -13.95 16.41 15.96
N LEU A 84 -13.49 15.91 14.81
CA LEU A 84 -12.47 16.59 14.00
C LEU A 84 -12.91 17.96 13.47
N SER A 85 -14.21 18.21 13.41
CA SER A 85 -14.79 19.50 13.00
C SER A 85 -14.89 20.49 14.17
N ALA A 86 -14.63 20.06 15.41
CA ALA A 86 -14.70 20.93 16.57
C ALA A 86 -13.48 21.85 16.68
N ASP A 87 -13.71 23.09 17.10
CA ASP A 87 -12.65 24.06 17.35
C ASP A 87 -11.79 23.67 18.56
N ASN A 88 -10.50 24.01 18.53
CA ASN A 88 -9.55 23.84 19.64
C ASN A 88 -9.39 22.40 20.16
N LEU A 89 -9.52 21.40 19.28
CA LEU A 89 -9.23 20.01 19.63
C LEU A 89 -7.72 19.80 19.86
N SER A 90 -7.36 19.05 20.90
CA SER A 90 -5.95 18.76 21.17
C SER A 90 -5.39 17.79 20.12
N LEU A 91 -4.12 17.95 19.72
CA LEU A 91 -3.49 17.10 18.71
C LEU A 91 -3.45 15.61 19.09
N ILE A 92 -3.47 15.29 20.38
CA ILE A 92 -3.59 13.92 20.87
C ILE A 92 -4.96 13.34 20.51
N ASP A 93 -6.02 14.10 20.74
CA ASP A 93 -7.40 13.69 20.43
C ASP A 93 -7.63 13.63 18.91
N VAL A 94 -7.01 14.54 18.15
CA VAL A 94 -6.97 14.50 16.67
C VAL A 94 -6.33 13.19 16.17
N ARG A 95 -5.18 12.81 16.72
CA ARG A 95 -4.50 11.55 16.37
C ARG A 95 -5.39 10.33 16.68
N ILE A 96 -6.11 10.36 17.81
CA ILE A 96 -7.08 9.30 18.15
C ILE A 96 -8.18 9.20 17.10
N CYS A 97 -8.72 10.34 16.65
CA CYS A 97 -9.72 10.36 15.58
C CYS A 97 -9.16 9.77 14.28
N PHE A 98 -7.95 10.13 13.86
CA PHE A 98 -7.32 9.57 12.66
C PHE A 98 -7.16 8.05 12.75
N ASN A 99 -6.66 7.54 13.88
CA ASN A 99 -6.49 6.10 14.07
C ASN A 99 -7.82 5.35 14.04
N LEU A 100 -8.86 5.89 14.66
CA LEU A 100 -10.17 5.24 14.65
C LEU A 100 -10.88 5.35 13.31
N LEU A 101 -10.78 6.47 12.60
CA LEU A 101 -11.30 6.59 11.24
C LEU A 101 -10.56 5.65 10.28
N GLU A 102 -9.24 5.49 10.41
CA GLU A 102 -8.49 4.47 9.66
C GLU A 102 -9.09 3.09 9.93
N VAL A 103 -9.23 2.69 11.20
CA VAL A 103 -9.78 1.39 11.57
C VAL A 103 -11.19 1.20 11.04
N LEU A 104 -12.09 2.18 11.18
CA LEU A 104 -13.48 2.08 10.72
C LEU A 104 -13.57 1.99 9.18
N LEU A 105 -12.77 2.77 8.45
CA LEU A 105 -12.86 2.90 6.99
C LEU A 105 -11.98 1.91 6.20
N LYS A 106 -11.00 1.25 6.85
CA LYS A 106 -10.06 0.32 6.20
C LYS A 106 -10.75 -0.82 5.46
N LYS A 107 -11.90 -1.29 5.94
CA LYS A 107 -12.68 -2.36 5.28
C LYS A 107 -13.77 -1.76 4.39
N THR A 108 -13.34 -1.14 3.30
CA THR A 108 -14.17 -0.49 2.28
C THR A 108 -15.39 -1.31 1.81
N HIS A 109 -15.30 -2.63 1.67
CA HIS A 109 -16.46 -3.47 1.30
C HIS A 109 -17.65 -3.42 2.28
N LEU A 110 -17.49 -2.88 3.50
CA LEU A 110 -18.55 -2.76 4.49
C LEU A 110 -19.45 -1.54 4.31
N ILE A 111 -18.92 -0.46 3.72
CA ILE A 111 -19.62 0.81 3.50
C ILE A 111 -19.38 1.24 2.06
N THR A 112 -20.45 1.51 1.34
CA THR A 112 -20.35 1.97 -0.05
C THR A 112 -20.28 3.49 -0.10
N ARG A 113 -19.80 4.01 -1.23
CA ARG A 113 -19.75 5.44 -1.52
C ARG A 113 -21.11 6.13 -1.48
N ASP A 114 -22.18 5.41 -1.82
CA ASP A 114 -23.54 5.98 -1.81
C ASP A 114 -24.07 6.21 -0.38
N GLU A 115 -23.44 5.59 0.61
CA GLU A 115 -23.85 5.62 2.02
C GLU A 115 -23.03 6.59 2.86
N LEU A 116 -21.86 7.01 2.38
CA LEU A 116 -20.94 7.88 3.10
C LEU A 116 -20.27 8.86 2.14
N ILE A 117 -20.40 10.14 2.46
CA ILE A 117 -19.69 11.23 1.78
C ILE A 117 -18.90 11.99 2.83
N ILE A 118 -17.59 12.13 2.60
CA ILE A 118 -16.68 12.88 3.48
C ILE A 118 -16.26 14.16 2.77
N ASP A 119 -16.36 15.31 3.46
CA ASP A 119 -15.81 16.57 2.98
C ASP A 119 -14.28 16.56 3.13
N TRP A 120 -13.57 16.68 2.02
CA TRP A 120 -12.11 16.71 2.00
C TRP A 120 -11.55 17.96 2.68
N ARG A 121 -12.30 19.08 2.72
CA ARG A 121 -11.86 20.33 3.36
C ARG A 121 -11.64 20.17 4.86
N LEU A 122 -12.47 19.34 5.50
CA LEU A 122 -12.30 18.98 6.91
C LEU A 122 -10.94 18.34 7.18
N LEU A 123 -10.43 17.52 6.25
CA LEU A 123 -9.12 16.89 6.39
C LEU A 123 -8.00 17.83 5.94
N TYR A 124 -8.26 18.68 4.95
CA TYR A 124 -7.29 19.67 4.45
C TYR A 124 -6.87 20.68 5.50
N GLN A 125 -7.77 21.13 6.39
CA GLN A 125 -7.39 22.03 7.49
C GLN A 125 -6.31 21.41 8.40
N TRP A 126 -6.43 20.11 8.68
CA TRP A 126 -5.46 19.35 9.46
C TRP A 126 -4.18 19.09 8.68
N ALA A 127 -4.29 18.84 7.38
CA ALA A 127 -3.14 18.70 6.47
C ALA A 127 -2.25 19.95 6.52
N LYS A 128 -2.84 21.14 6.44
CA LYS A 128 -2.11 22.41 6.53
C LYS A 128 -1.41 22.55 7.88
N LEU A 129 -2.12 22.28 8.97
CA LEU A 129 -1.54 22.37 10.31
C LEU A 129 -0.35 21.43 10.47
N ILE A 130 -0.46 20.18 9.99
CA ILE A 130 0.59 19.17 10.10
C ILE A 130 1.78 19.51 9.19
N ARG A 131 1.52 19.84 7.92
CA ARG A 131 2.55 20.09 6.91
C ARG A 131 3.39 21.32 7.22
N PHE A 132 2.74 22.43 7.55
CA PHE A 132 3.41 23.72 7.80
C PHE A 132 3.77 23.92 9.27
N HIS A 133 3.70 22.86 10.09
CA HIS A 133 4.14 22.91 11.48
C HIS A 133 5.64 23.21 11.58
N HIS A 134 6.44 22.60 10.69
CA HIS A 134 7.91 22.74 10.67
C HIS A 134 8.42 24.11 10.20
N ASP A 135 7.63 24.86 9.43
CA ASP A 135 8.01 26.19 8.94
C ASP A 135 7.89 27.28 10.02
N GLN A 136 7.40 26.90 11.21
CA GLN A 136 7.32 27.78 12.36
C GLN A 136 8.50 27.48 13.30
N ASP A 137 9.66 28.08 13.02
CA ASP A 137 10.83 28.07 13.92
C ASP A 137 10.51 28.54 15.37
N TYR A 138 9.32 29.11 15.57
CA TYR A 138 8.79 29.60 16.85
C TYR A 138 7.48 28.91 17.29
N SER A 139 7.10 27.76 16.70
CA SER A 139 5.86 27.07 17.09
C SER A 139 5.93 26.58 18.53
N LEU A 140 4.99 27.01 19.36
CA LEU A 140 4.82 26.50 20.73
C LEU A 140 4.01 25.19 20.76
N VAL A 141 3.54 24.71 19.62
CA VAL A 141 2.75 23.49 19.49
C VAL A 141 3.70 22.31 19.33
N VAL A 142 3.62 21.32 20.22
CA VAL A 142 4.37 20.07 20.08
C VAL A 142 3.51 19.06 19.34
N MET A 143 4.00 18.59 18.19
CA MET A 143 3.33 17.54 17.43
C MET A 143 3.50 16.19 18.12
N PRO A 144 2.42 15.45 18.38
CA PRO A 144 2.53 14.10 18.92
C PRO A 144 3.26 13.17 17.95
N ASP A 145 4.13 12.30 18.47
CA ASP A 145 4.83 11.31 17.65
C ASP A 145 3.86 10.49 16.79
N GLY A 146 4.20 10.31 15.51
CA GLY A 146 3.41 9.49 14.58
C GLY A 146 2.05 10.07 14.16
N ILE A 147 1.72 11.32 14.51
CA ILE A 147 0.47 11.97 14.06
C ILE A 147 0.41 12.08 12.54
N GLU A 148 1.53 12.38 11.88
CA GLU A 148 1.61 12.51 10.43
C GLU A 148 1.29 11.17 9.74
N GLN A 149 1.87 10.07 10.22
CA GLN A 149 1.56 8.73 9.70
C GLN A 149 0.09 8.35 9.93
N SER A 150 -0.45 8.64 11.13
CA SER A 150 -1.86 8.39 11.46
C SER A 150 -2.79 9.17 10.52
N PHE A 151 -2.43 10.42 10.24
CA PHE A 151 -3.13 11.28 9.30
C PHE A 151 -3.09 10.73 7.87
N PHE A 152 -1.92 10.35 7.36
CA PHE A 152 -1.78 9.76 6.03
C PHE A 152 -2.67 8.54 5.84
N ASN A 153 -2.64 7.60 6.79
CA ASN A 153 -3.46 6.40 6.73
C ASN A 153 -4.97 6.72 6.73
N CYS A 154 -5.39 7.65 7.59
CA CYS A 154 -6.77 8.12 7.68
C CYS A 154 -7.23 8.74 6.36
N VAL A 155 -6.48 9.69 5.81
CA VAL A 155 -6.83 10.38 4.54
C VAL A 155 -6.93 9.39 3.40
N HIS A 156 -5.98 8.45 3.27
CA HIS A 156 -6.03 7.43 2.22
C HIS A 156 -7.28 6.54 2.31
N CYS A 157 -7.79 6.26 3.52
CA CYS A 157 -9.07 5.57 3.70
C CYS A 157 -10.28 6.47 3.41
N CYS A 158 -10.24 7.74 3.81
CA CYS A 158 -11.32 8.71 3.60
C CYS A 158 -11.50 9.08 2.12
N ARG A 159 -10.41 9.09 1.35
CA ARG A 159 -10.37 9.51 -0.07
C ARG A 159 -11.36 8.75 -0.95
N PHE A 160 -11.67 7.49 -0.61
CA PHE A 160 -12.66 6.67 -1.31
C PHE A 160 -14.09 7.23 -1.24
N TYR A 161 -14.36 8.10 -0.25
CA TYR A 161 -15.68 8.64 0.09
C TYR A 161 -15.82 10.15 -0.17
N PHE A 162 -14.83 10.81 -0.80
CA PHE A 162 -15.00 12.21 -1.20
C PHE A 162 -16.07 12.37 -2.26
N SER A 163 -16.74 13.52 -2.35
CA SER A 163 -17.81 13.76 -3.35
C SER A 163 -17.30 13.62 -4.80
N ALA A 164 -18.22 13.55 -5.78
CA ALA A 164 -17.82 13.52 -7.19
C ALA A 164 -17.24 14.86 -7.66
N THR A 165 -17.61 15.97 -7.03
CA THR A 165 -17.11 17.32 -7.33
C THR A 165 -15.75 17.59 -6.70
N ALA A 166 -15.34 16.81 -5.69
CA ALA A 166 -14.12 17.02 -4.93
C ALA A 166 -12.87 17.10 -5.82
N THR A 167 -12.78 16.29 -6.89
CA THR A 167 -11.64 16.35 -7.81
C THR A 167 -11.49 17.75 -8.43
N GLN A 168 -12.58 18.35 -8.92
CA GLN A 168 -12.52 19.69 -9.51
C GLN A 168 -12.17 20.73 -8.45
N GLU A 169 -12.78 20.66 -7.27
CA GLU A 169 -12.52 21.59 -6.17
C GLU A 169 -11.05 21.55 -5.70
N ILE A 170 -10.47 20.35 -5.61
CA ILE A 170 -9.06 20.14 -5.24
C ILE A 170 -8.14 20.69 -6.33
N LEU A 171 -8.48 20.51 -7.60
CA LEU A 171 -7.72 21.09 -8.71
C LEU A 171 -7.81 22.62 -8.68
N ASP A 172 -8.98 23.20 -8.46
CA ASP A 172 -9.15 24.65 -8.42
C ASP A 172 -8.35 25.28 -7.27
N GLU A 173 -8.23 24.59 -6.13
CA GLU A 173 -7.44 25.04 -4.98
C GLU A 173 -5.93 25.00 -5.24
N PHE A 174 -5.40 23.89 -5.77
CA PHE A 174 -3.95 23.64 -5.82
C PHE A 174 -3.30 23.84 -7.19
N ARG A 175 -4.07 23.83 -8.29
CA ARG A 175 -3.52 24.06 -9.64
C ARG A 175 -2.81 25.41 -9.77
N PRO A 176 -3.23 26.52 -9.11
CA PRO A 176 -2.49 27.78 -9.13
C PRO A 176 -1.05 27.68 -8.58
N TRP A 177 -0.75 26.66 -7.78
CA TRP A 177 0.57 26.45 -7.17
C TRP A 177 1.51 25.64 -8.07
N LEU A 178 1.05 25.21 -9.25
CA LEU A 178 1.84 24.44 -10.23
C LEU A 178 2.81 25.32 -11.04
N CYS A 179 3.51 26.24 -10.38
CA CYS A 179 4.63 26.97 -10.96
C CYS A 179 5.92 26.15 -10.76
N PRO A 180 6.57 25.62 -11.81
CA PRO A 180 7.73 24.73 -11.66
C PRO A 180 8.96 25.38 -11.00
N PHE A 181 8.95 26.71 -10.88
CA PHE A 181 10.04 27.50 -10.30
C PHE A 181 9.77 27.93 -8.86
N ASP A 182 8.58 27.64 -8.33
CA ASP A 182 8.17 28.00 -6.97
C ASP A 182 8.27 26.79 -6.05
N SER A 183 8.67 27.00 -4.80
CA SER A 183 8.66 25.96 -3.77
C SER A 183 7.25 25.44 -3.48
N ALA A 184 6.22 26.26 -3.71
CA ALA A 184 4.82 25.89 -3.56
C ALA A 184 4.41 24.69 -4.43
N PHE A 185 5.14 24.40 -5.51
CA PHE A 185 4.88 23.23 -6.35
C PHE A 185 4.99 21.92 -5.56
N GLY A 186 5.98 21.82 -4.67
CA GLY A 186 6.19 20.64 -3.84
C GLY A 186 5.01 20.39 -2.90
N ASP A 187 4.51 21.45 -2.27
CA ASP A 187 3.35 21.37 -1.39
C ASP A 187 2.06 21.05 -2.16
N ALA A 188 1.90 21.58 -3.36
CA ALA A 188 0.80 21.22 -4.23
C ALA A 188 0.81 19.72 -4.56
N MET A 189 1.97 19.18 -4.96
CA MET A 189 2.12 17.74 -5.23
C MET A 189 1.84 16.87 -4.01
N TYR A 190 2.29 17.31 -2.83
CA TYR A 190 1.97 16.67 -1.56
C TYR A 190 0.45 16.61 -1.31
N PHE A 191 -0.26 17.73 -1.49
CA PHE A 191 -1.72 17.77 -1.31
C PHE A 191 -2.47 16.97 -2.38
N PHE A 192 -2.00 16.95 -3.63
CA PHE A 192 -2.58 16.10 -4.66
C PHE A 192 -2.45 14.61 -4.33
N ASP A 193 -1.28 14.15 -3.87
CA ASP A 193 -1.06 12.75 -3.48
C ASP A 193 -1.99 12.32 -2.33
N LEU A 194 -2.22 13.24 -1.39
CA LEU A 194 -3.17 13.05 -0.30
C LEU A 194 -4.63 12.97 -0.77
N PHE A 195 -5.10 14.00 -1.48
CA PHE A 195 -6.54 14.27 -1.58
C PHE A 195 -7.17 13.88 -2.90
N LEU A 196 -6.40 13.80 -3.99
CA LEU A 196 -6.95 13.65 -5.32
C LEU A 196 -7.69 12.29 -5.46
N PRO A 197 -9.00 12.26 -5.73
CA PRO A 197 -9.74 11.00 -5.88
C PRO A 197 -9.22 10.19 -7.07
N VAL A 198 -8.86 8.93 -6.82
CA VAL A 198 -8.26 8.02 -7.82
C VAL A 198 -9.16 6.85 -8.22
N ASN A 199 -10.31 6.65 -7.58
CA ASN A 199 -11.13 5.44 -7.72
C ASN A 199 -12.61 5.74 -8.04
N LEU A 200 -12.88 6.90 -8.64
CA LEU A 200 -14.25 7.22 -9.08
C LEU A 200 -14.76 6.14 -10.03
N PRO A 201 -16.05 5.77 -9.96
CA PRO A 201 -16.59 4.71 -10.80
C PRO A 201 -16.54 5.09 -12.30
N PRO A 202 -16.61 4.10 -13.22
CA PRO A 202 -16.44 4.33 -14.66
C PRO A 202 -17.32 5.43 -15.27
N ASN A 203 -18.56 5.56 -14.80
CA ASN A 203 -19.49 6.61 -15.22
C ASN A 203 -19.05 8.03 -14.81
N LEU A 204 -18.16 8.16 -13.83
CA LEU A 204 -17.67 9.43 -13.28
C LEU A 204 -16.19 9.69 -13.62
N HIS A 205 -15.53 8.88 -14.46
CA HIS A 205 -14.12 9.10 -14.83
C HIS A 205 -13.85 10.49 -15.44
N ASN A 206 -14.84 11.07 -16.13
CA ASN A 206 -14.74 12.43 -16.69
C ASN A 206 -14.68 13.53 -15.61
N GLN A 207 -15.16 13.24 -14.40
CA GLN A 207 -15.04 14.11 -13.23
C GLN A 207 -13.85 13.72 -12.34
N GLY A 208 -13.14 12.65 -12.69
CA GLY A 208 -12.01 12.12 -11.94
C GLY A 208 -10.68 12.35 -12.66
N PHE A 209 -9.94 11.25 -12.86
CA PHE A 209 -8.58 11.32 -13.38
C PHE A 209 -8.45 11.98 -14.75
N LYS A 210 -9.51 11.97 -15.58
CA LYS A 210 -9.45 12.61 -16.90
C LYS A 210 -9.31 14.14 -16.84
N LEU A 211 -9.61 14.78 -15.71
CA LEU A 211 -9.46 16.22 -15.53
C LEU A 211 -8.01 16.69 -15.36
N TRP A 212 -7.12 15.80 -14.90
CA TRP A 212 -5.77 16.16 -14.46
C TRP A 212 -4.67 15.26 -15.00
N LEU A 213 -4.95 13.98 -15.29
CA LEU A 213 -3.93 13.01 -15.70
C LEU A 213 -3.16 13.44 -16.96
N PRO A 214 -3.79 13.96 -18.04
CA PRO A 214 -3.06 14.43 -19.20
C PRO A 214 -2.10 15.59 -18.89
N GLU A 215 -2.52 16.53 -18.05
CA GLU A 215 -1.69 17.67 -17.62
C GLU A 215 -0.50 17.18 -16.78
N PHE A 216 -0.74 16.29 -15.81
CA PHE A 216 0.30 15.77 -14.93
C PHE A 216 1.32 14.93 -15.71
N LEU A 217 0.88 14.11 -16.66
CA LEU A 217 1.77 13.37 -17.55
C LEU A 217 2.59 14.32 -18.43
N GLY A 218 2.00 15.40 -18.95
CA GLY A 218 2.72 16.41 -19.72
C GLY A 218 3.78 17.17 -18.88
N ILE A 219 3.45 17.52 -17.63
CA ILE A 219 4.40 18.12 -16.69
C ILE A 219 5.55 17.15 -16.43
N TRP A 220 5.23 15.91 -16.05
CA TRP A 220 6.21 14.85 -15.85
C TRP A 220 7.06 14.59 -17.11
N GLU A 221 6.48 14.76 -18.29
CA GLU A 221 7.16 14.63 -19.58
C GLU A 221 8.15 15.77 -19.85
N SER A 222 7.81 16.99 -19.45
CA SER A 222 8.65 18.17 -19.70
C SER A 222 9.90 18.23 -18.81
N VAL A 223 9.83 17.67 -17.61
CA VAL A 223 10.91 17.74 -16.62
C VAL A 223 11.99 16.72 -16.96
N CYS A 224 13.24 17.12 -17.09
CA CYS A 224 14.38 16.20 -17.33
C CYS A 224 15.24 15.96 -16.07
N SER A 225 15.00 16.72 -15.01
CA SER A 225 15.65 16.57 -13.70
C SER A 225 14.93 15.54 -12.82
N ASN A 226 15.47 15.31 -11.62
CA ASN A 226 14.89 14.48 -10.57
C ASN A 226 14.48 15.38 -9.36
N PRO A 227 13.37 16.13 -9.48
CA PRO A 227 12.90 17.01 -8.42
C PRO A 227 12.23 16.21 -7.29
N ASP A 228 12.23 16.75 -6.07
CA ASP A 228 11.76 16.01 -4.90
C ASP A 228 10.24 15.73 -4.96
N TRP A 229 9.48 16.62 -5.60
CA TRP A 229 8.02 16.47 -5.78
C TRP A 229 7.63 15.33 -6.71
N GLU A 230 8.56 14.81 -7.52
CA GLU A 230 8.28 13.71 -8.45
C GLU A 230 7.91 12.42 -7.70
N TYR A 231 8.38 12.25 -6.46
CA TYR A 231 7.98 11.17 -5.56
C TYR A 231 6.45 11.09 -5.43
N ASN A 232 5.80 12.22 -5.12
CA ASN A 232 4.35 12.29 -4.96
C ASN A 232 3.63 12.01 -6.28
N MET A 233 4.19 12.49 -7.40
CA MET A 233 3.59 12.26 -8.71
C MET A 233 3.61 10.78 -9.12
N ILE A 234 4.71 10.07 -8.88
CA ILE A 234 4.79 8.62 -9.12
C ILE A 234 3.82 7.85 -8.22
N ARG A 235 3.63 8.27 -6.97
CA ARG A 235 2.59 7.70 -6.09
C ARG A 235 1.18 7.90 -6.64
N ILE A 236 0.86 9.11 -7.10
CA ILE A 236 -0.43 9.41 -7.75
C ILE A 236 -0.65 8.51 -8.97
N PHE A 237 0.37 8.36 -9.84
CA PHE A 237 0.30 7.50 -11.02
C PHE A 237 0.09 6.03 -10.64
N CYS A 238 0.80 5.54 -9.62
CA CYS A 238 0.58 4.19 -9.09
C CYS A 238 -0.87 3.99 -8.65
N PHE A 239 -1.40 4.89 -7.82
CA PHE A 239 -2.77 4.75 -7.31
C PHE A 239 -3.82 4.84 -8.42
N VAL A 240 -3.70 5.81 -9.33
CA VAL A 240 -4.66 5.96 -10.43
C VAL A 240 -4.58 4.79 -11.42
N GLY A 241 -3.38 4.28 -11.69
CA GLY A 241 -3.20 3.06 -12.50
C GLY A 241 -3.85 1.86 -11.83
N TRP A 242 -3.64 1.68 -10.53
CA TRP A 242 -4.16 0.55 -9.76
C TRP A 242 -5.69 0.52 -9.72
N TYR A 243 -6.36 1.64 -9.48
CA TYR A 243 -7.82 1.65 -9.36
C TYR A 243 -8.57 1.75 -10.70
N ASN A 244 -7.88 2.11 -11.80
CA ASN A 244 -8.48 2.31 -13.12
C ASN A 244 -7.85 1.40 -14.20
N MET A 245 -7.51 0.17 -13.84
CA MET A 245 -6.92 -0.81 -14.76
C MET A 245 -7.83 -1.02 -15.98
N GLY A 246 -7.26 -0.78 -17.17
CA GLY A 246 -7.96 -0.89 -18.46
C GLY A 246 -8.71 0.36 -18.93
N TYR A 247 -8.70 1.45 -18.16
CA TYR A 247 -9.29 2.72 -18.57
C TYR A 247 -8.26 3.79 -18.95
N ILE A 248 -6.98 3.53 -18.68
CA ILE A 248 -5.86 4.42 -18.97
C ILE A 248 -4.93 3.71 -19.95
N ASP A 249 -4.62 4.37 -21.06
CA ASP A 249 -3.59 3.91 -21.98
C ASP A 249 -2.21 4.37 -21.48
N TRP A 250 -1.47 3.43 -20.90
CA TRP A 250 -0.11 3.66 -20.40
C TRP A 250 0.97 3.44 -21.47
N GLU A 251 0.60 2.91 -22.64
CA GLU A 251 1.55 2.47 -23.66
C GLU A 251 2.54 3.56 -24.11
N PRO A 252 2.10 4.82 -24.34
CA PRO A 252 3.03 5.91 -24.71
C PRO A 252 4.07 6.23 -23.61
N TRP A 253 3.78 5.88 -22.37
CA TRP A 253 4.55 6.28 -21.19
C TRP A 253 5.49 5.19 -20.68
N LEU A 254 5.32 3.93 -21.10
CA LEU A 254 6.08 2.77 -20.63
C LEU A 254 7.59 3.00 -20.76
N SER A 255 8.06 3.40 -21.94
CA SER A 255 9.50 3.63 -22.17
C SER A 255 10.09 4.60 -21.15
N ARG A 256 9.36 5.66 -20.80
CA ARG A 256 9.81 6.68 -19.87
C ARG A 256 9.77 6.18 -18.43
N ILE A 257 8.71 5.48 -18.03
CA ILE A 257 8.57 4.91 -16.68
C ILE A 257 9.72 3.94 -16.39
N PHE A 258 9.94 2.97 -17.30
CA PHE A 258 11.01 1.99 -17.15
C PHE A 258 12.41 2.62 -17.20
N THR A 259 12.63 3.62 -18.06
CA THR A 259 13.92 4.32 -18.13
C THR A 259 14.21 5.11 -16.84
N ARG A 260 13.22 5.81 -16.29
CA ARG A 260 13.40 6.57 -15.04
C ARG A 260 13.60 5.65 -13.85
N PHE A 261 12.86 4.55 -13.78
CA PHE A 261 13.07 3.54 -12.75
C PHE A 261 14.46 2.90 -12.84
N LEU A 262 14.92 2.53 -14.03
CA LEU A 262 16.28 2.01 -14.21
C LEU A 262 17.35 3.02 -13.73
N LYS A 263 17.15 4.31 -14.01
CA LYS A 263 18.04 5.38 -13.51
C LYS A 263 17.97 5.52 -11.99
N SER A 264 16.80 5.36 -11.37
CA SER A 264 16.65 5.51 -9.91
C SER A 264 17.34 4.40 -9.12
N LEU A 265 17.52 3.22 -9.71
CA LEU A 265 18.31 2.12 -9.11
C LEU A 265 19.80 2.49 -8.92
N SER A 266 20.28 3.60 -9.51
CA SER A 266 21.64 4.14 -9.33
C SER A 266 22.75 3.09 -9.54
N LEU A 267 22.55 2.19 -10.52
CA LEU A 267 23.47 1.08 -10.77
C LEU A 267 24.84 1.59 -11.26
N PRO A 268 25.96 1.02 -10.78
CA PRO A 268 27.28 1.43 -11.21
C PRO A 268 27.54 0.94 -12.65
N VAL A 269 27.48 1.86 -13.61
CA VAL A 269 27.75 1.57 -15.03
C VAL A 269 28.94 2.39 -15.52
N GLY A 270 29.96 1.71 -16.06
CA GLY A 270 31.14 2.32 -16.66
C GLY A 270 32.36 2.47 -15.73
N SER A 271 33.51 2.81 -16.32
CA SER A 271 34.84 2.77 -15.69
C SER A 271 35.14 3.92 -14.70
N ARG A 272 34.26 4.92 -14.62
CA ARG A 272 34.33 6.06 -13.68
C ARG A 272 32.95 6.25 -13.06
N ALA A 273 32.65 5.46 -12.03
CA ALA A 273 31.45 5.64 -11.23
C ALA A 273 31.56 6.97 -10.47
N ILE A 274 31.12 8.07 -11.10
CA ILE A 274 30.79 9.28 -10.36
C ILE A 274 29.50 8.92 -9.63
N ALA A 275 29.60 8.73 -8.30
CA ALA A 275 28.43 8.48 -7.46
C ALA A 275 27.48 9.67 -7.59
N ALA A 276 26.44 9.54 -8.42
CA ALA A 276 25.30 10.43 -8.36
C ALA A 276 24.69 10.27 -6.97
N GLN A 277 24.38 11.37 -6.29
CA GLN A 277 23.65 11.29 -5.02
C GLN A 277 22.32 10.59 -5.27
N LYS A 278 22.13 9.42 -4.65
CA LYS A 278 20.88 8.67 -4.70
C LYS A 278 19.80 9.51 -4.01
N LYS A 279 18.75 9.84 -4.76
CA LYS A 279 17.51 10.41 -4.23
C LYS A 279 16.43 9.33 -4.28
N ASP A 280 15.71 9.15 -3.17
CA ASP A 280 14.63 8.16 -3.03
C ASP A 280 13.32 8.60 -3.71
N THR A 281 13.41 9.26 -4.87
CA THR A 281 12.25 9.78 -5.61
C THR A 281 11.34 8.68 -6.17
N TYR A 282 11.87 7.47 -6.34
CA TYR A 282 11.16 6.34 -6.93
C TYR A 282 11.09 5.17 -5.94
N PRO A 283 10.08 5.12 -5.06
CA PRO A 283 9.92 4.03 -4.11
C PRO A 283 9.67 2.72 -4.85
N ILE A 284 10.42 1.70 -4.45
CA ILE A 284 10.43 0.41 -5.14
C ILE A 284 9.06 -0.25 -5.12
N SER A 285 8.37 -0.21 -3.99
CA SER A 285 7.00 -0.73 -3.85
C SER A 285 6.01 -0.02 -4.76
N THR A 286 6.02 1.33 -4.77
CA THR A 286 5.17 2.15 -5.63
C THR A 286 5.39 1.85 -7.11
N VAL A 287 6.64 1.75 -7.55
CA VAL A 287 6.94 1.48 -8.96
C VAL A 287 6.58 0.04 -9.33
N ALA A 288 6.83 -0.92 -8.45
CA ALA A 288 6.42 -2.31 -8.63
C ALA A 288 4.90 -2.44 -8.82
N SER A 289 4.11 -1.81 -7.94
CA SER A 289 2.65 -1.77 -8.04
C SER A 289 2.18 -1.05 -9.32
N LEU A 290 2.81 0.05 -9.72
CA LEU A 290 2.51 0.73 -10.98
C LEU A 290 2.78 -0.16 -12.19
N ILE A 291 3.95 -0.83 -12.24
CA ILE A 291 4.29 -1.78 -13.31
C ILE A 291 3.24 -2.88 -13.39
N VAL A 292 2.86 -3.47 -12.26
CA VAL A 292 1.81 -4.49 -12.22
C VAL A 292 0.48 -3.94 -12.68
N ALA A 293 0.10 -2.71 -12.32
CA ALA A 293 -1.16 -2.11 -12.77
C ALA A 293 -1.23 -1.85 -14.28
N MET A 294 -0.08 -1.63 -14.93
CA MET A 294 0.03 -1.39 -16.37
C MET A 294 0.07 -2.68 -17.21
N MET A 295 0.22 -3.85 -16.59
CA MET A 295 0.22 -5.13 -17.29
C MET A 295 -1.18 -5.47 -17.81
N SER A 296 -1.30 -5.93 -19.04
CA SER A 296 -2.54 -6.47 -19.57
C SER A 296 -2.26 -7.31 -20.79
N ASN A 297 -3.25 -8.12 -21.18
CA ASN A 297 -3.21 -8.80 -22.46
C ASN A 297 -3.07 -7.75 -23.60
N GLY A 298 -2.04 -7.91 -24.44
CA GLY A 298 -1.73 -6.99 -25.54
C GLY A 298 -0.87 -5.76 -25.19
N SER A 299 -0.58 -5.49 -23.91
CA SER A 299 0.33 -4.41 -23.49
C SER A 299 1.79 -4.83 -23.66
N SER A 300 2.67 -3.90 -24.07
CA SER A 300 4.11 -4.19 -24.14
C SER A 300 4.80 -4.11 -22.76
N CYS A 301 4.07 -3.81 -21.69
CA CYS A 301 4.60 -3.64 -20.33
C CYS A 301 5.46 -4.85 -19.88
N LEU A 302 4.99 -6.09 -20.15
CA LEU A 302 5.76 -7.28 -19.80
C LEU A 302 7.06 -7.39 -20.61
N GLN A 303 7.07 -6.93 -21.86
CA GLN A 303 8.28 -6.87 -22.67
C GLN A 303 9.27 -5.83 -22.14
N TYR A 304 8.79 -4.64 -21.73
CA TYR A 304 9.64 -3.66 -21.06
C TYR A 304 10.21 -4.19 -19.75
N LEU A 305 9.43 -4.95 -18.98
CA LEU A 305 9.90 -5.61 -17.76
C LEU A 305 10.99 -6.65 -18.06
N ARG A 306 10.81 -7.48 -19.10
CA ARG A 306 11.85 -8.42 -19.57
C ARG A 306 13.14 -7.68 -19.95
N ASN A 307 13.01 -6.56 -20.67
CA ASN A 307 14.16 -5.75 -21.08
C ASN A 307 14.87 -5.15 -19.87
N LEU A 308 14.12 -4.64 -18.89
CA LEU A 308 14.67 -4.13 -17.63
C LEU A 308 15.47 -5.21 -16.92
N PHE A 309 14.85 -6.37 -16.66
CA PHE A 309 15.51 -7.49 -15.98
C PHE A 309 16.75 -7.98 -16.73
N THR A 310 16.69 -8.03 -18.06
CA THR A 310 17.86 -8.36 -18.89
C THR A 310 18.99 -7.35 -18.70
N ALA A 311 18.67 -6.05 -18.68
CA ALA A 311 19.65 -4.98 -18.49
C ALA A 311 20.31 -5.02 -17.10
N ILE A 312 19.57 -5.44 -16.07
CA ILE A 312 20.07 -5.51 -14.69
C ILE A 312 20.55 -6.91 -14.26
N LYS A 313 20.52 -7.89 -15.17
CA LYS A 313 20.79 -9.31 -14.88
C LYS A 313 22.13 -9.53 -14.18
N SER A 314 23.18 -8.85 -14.63
CA SER A 314 24.52 -8.98 -14.07
C SER A 314 24.58 -8.62 -12.59
N PHE A 315 23.72 -7.70 -12.14
CA PHE A 315 23.72 -7.22 -10.75
C PHE A 315 23.07 -8.21 -9.77
N TYR A 316 22.31 -9.21 -10.26
CA TYR A 316 21.72 -10.24 -9.41
C TYR A 316 22.69 -11.34 -8.98
N TYR A 317 23.78 -11.56 -9.72
CA TYR A 317 24.70 -12.66 -9.43
C TYR A 317 25.38 -12.48 -8.06
N PRO A 318 25.51 -13.54 -7.23
CA PRO A 318 26.10 -13.45 -5.89
C PRO A 318 27.54 -12.92 -5.82
N SER A 319 28.26 -12.96 -6.94
CA SER A 319 29.63 -12.41 -7.08
C SER A 319 29.66 -10.89 -7.19
N ASN A 320 28.55 -10.26 -7.58
CA ASN A 320 28.42 -8.82 -7.79
C ASN A 320 27.67 -8.18 -6.63
N THR A 321 28.35 -8.02 -5.50
CA THR A 321 27.77 -7.42 -4.30
C THR A 321 27.99 -5.91 -4.29
N GLY A 322 26.98 -5.15 -3.88
CA GLY A 322 27.07 -3.71 -3.68
C GLY A 322 25.78 -3.14 -3.11
N ASP A 323 25.77 -1.83 -2.83
CA ASP A 323 24.63 -1.16 -2.18
C ASP A 323 23.32 -1.25 -2.99
N PHE A 324 23.42 -1.39 -4.32
CA PHE A 324 22.29 -1.59 -5.22
C PHE A 324 21.53 -2.92 -5.00
N GLN A 325 22.15 -3.89 -4.31
CA GLN A 325 21.60 -5.24 -4.17
C GLN A 325 20.31 -5.23 -3.34
N HIS A 326 20.23 -4.35 -2.34
CA HIS A 326 19.00 -4.14 -1.58
C HIS A 326 17.85 -3.77 -2.51
N ASP A 327 18.03 -2.77 -3.38
CA ASP A 327 16.96 -2.25 -4.22
C ASP A 327 16.47 -3.27 -5.25
N ILE A 328 17.39 -3.96 -5.93
CA ILE A 328 16.99 -4.93 -6.96
C ILE A 328 16.29 -6.16 -6.36
N VAL A 329 16.73 -6.65 -5.20
CA VAL A 329 16.08 -7.80 -4.55
C VAL A 329 14.76 -7.38 -3.89
N GLN A 330 14.70 -6.18 -3.29
CA GLN A 330 13.44 -5.60 -2.83
C GLN A 330 12.46 -5.45 -4.00
N PHE A 331 12.92 -5.01 -5.18
CA PHE A 331 12.07 -4.89 -6.36
C PHE A 331 11.46 -6.23 -6.76
N LEU A 332 12.21 -7.34 -6.71
CA LEU A 332 11.64 -8.67 -6.94
C LEU A 332 10.50 -8.97 -5.97
N ALA A 333 10.72 -8.75 -4.67
CA ALA A 333 9.75 -9.06 -3.63
C ALA A 333 8.48 -8.20 -3.73
N GLU A 334 8.62 -6.90 -3.95
CA GLU A 334 7.49 -5.97 -4.08
C GLU A 334 6.70 -6.20 -5.38
N LEU A 335 7.39 -6.56 -6.47
CA LEU A 335 6.78 -6.86 -7.76
C LEU A 335 5.95 -8.14 -7.71
N THR A 336 6.47 -9.21 -7.10
CA THR A 336 5.72 -10.47 -6.96
C THR A 336 4.55 -10.33 -6.01
N GLU A 337 4.72 -9.61 -4.90
CA GLU A 337 3.62 -9.34 -3.95
C GLU A 337 2.51 -8.53 -4.61
N SER A 338 2.86 -7.43 -5.29
CA SER A 338 1.89 -6.62 -6.05
C SER A 338 1.14 -7.45 -7.09
N PHE A 339 1.83 -8.38 -7.77
CA PHE A 339 1.21 -9.24 -8.77
C PHE A 339 0.22 -10.24 -8.15
N ILE A 340 0.56 -10.84 -7.01
CA ILE A 340 -0.37 -11.69 -6.25
C ILE A 340 -1.58 -10.89 -5.79
N ASP A 341 -1.36 -9.70 -5.23
CA ASP A 341 -2.44 -8.85 -4.77
C ASP A 341 -3.41 -8.53 -5.91
N ARG A 342 -2.89 -8.23 -7.10
CA ARG A 342 -3.72 -8.04 -8.29
C ARG A 342 -4.51 -9.30 -8.65
N VAL A 343 -3.87 -10.47 -8.75
CA VAL A 343 -4.56 -11.75 -9.05
C VAL A 343 -5.68 -12.01 -8.02
N HIS A 344 -5.39 -11.77 -6.74
CA HIS A 344 -6.35 -11.92 -5.66
C HIS A 344 -7.51 -10.94 -5.75
N LEU A 345 -7.23 -9.67 -6.01
CA LEU A 345 -8.26 -8.63 -6.16
C LEU A 345 -9.15 -8.87 -7.37
N GLU A 346 -8.59 -9.27 -8.51
CA GLU A 346 -9.36 -9.61 -9.71
C GLU A 346 -10.29 -10.79 -9.48
N SER A 347 -9.86 -11.80 -8.70
CA SER A 347 -10.71 -12.94 -8.31
C SER A 347 -11.93 -12.54 -7.45
N LYS A 348 -11.86 -11.37 -6.79
CA LYS A 348 -12.89 -10.84 -5.89
C LYS A 348 -13.56 -9.57 -6.42
N ALA A 349 -13.20 -9.12 -7.62
CA ALA A 349 -13.59 -7.80 -8.15
C ALA A 349 -15.12 -7.60 -8.14
N ASP A 350 -15.88 -8.66 -8.40
CA ASP A 350 -17.34 -8.58 -8.44
C ASP A 350 -17.99 -8.34 -7.05
N ARG A 351 -17.22 -8.53 -5.96
CA ARG A 351 -17.66 -8.31 -4.56
C ARG A 351 -17.14 -7.00 -3.96
N ILE A 352 -16.24 -6.31 -4.64
CA ILE A 352 -15.52 -5.15 -4.10
C ILE A 352 -15.90 -3.92 -4.93
N TRP A 353 -16.59 -2.96 -4.32
CA TRP A 353 -17.10 -1.82 -5.08
C TRP A 353 -16.01 -0.85 -5.52
N GLN A 354 -14.91 -0.71 -4.76
CA GLN A 354 -13.86 0.27 -5.05
C GLN A 354 -12.86 -0.17 -6.15
N PHE A 355 -12.87 -1.44 -6.53
CA PHE A 355 -11.92 -1.99 -7.50
C PHE A 355 -12.69 -2.68 -8.63
N LYS A 356 -12.80 -2.00 -9.78
CA LYS A 356 -13.56 -2.46 -10.94
C LYS A 356 -12.72 -2.39 -12.22
N PRO A 357 -11.73 -3.29 -12.38
CA PRO A 357 -10.91 -3.35 -13.59
C PRO A 357 -11.80 -3.66 -14.80
N LEU A 358 -11.44 -3.15 -15.98
CA LEU A 358 -12.11 -3.51 -17.22
C LEU A 358 -11.97 -5.01 -17.48
N GLN A 359 -13.06 -5.70 -17.81
CA GLN A 359 -13.06 -7.17 -17.93
C GLN A 359 -12.04 -7.69 -18.95
N SER A 360 -11.84 -6.98 -20.06
CA SER A 360 -10.85 -7.32 -21.09
C SER A 360 -9.40 -7.12 -20.65
N TYR A 361 -9.16 -6.47 -19.52
CA TYR A 361 -7.82 -6.20 -18.95
C TYR A 361 -7.48 -7.10 -17.77
N ARG A 362 -8.39 -7.99 -17.35
CA ARG A 362 -8.10 -8.98 -16.31
C ARG A 362 -7.00 -9.94 -16.78
N LEU A 363 -6.15 -10.34 -15.85
CA LEU A 363 -5.05 -11.28 -16.11
C LEU A 363 -5.62 -12.64 -16.48
N THR A 364 -5.08 -13.21 -17.55
CA THR A 364 -5.34 -14.60 -17.94
C THR A 364 -4.35 -15.55 -17.28
N GLU A 365 -4.65 -16.85 -17.28
CA GLU A 365 -3.70 -17.87 -16.84
C GLU A 365 -2.39 -17.84 -17.67
N GLN A 366 -2.45 -17.42 -18.94
CA GLN A 366 -1.24 -17.27 -19.73
C GLN A 366 -0.40 -16.06 -19.25
N ASP A 367 -1.03 -14.93 -18.95
CA ASP A 367 -0.33 -13.74 -18.45
C ASP A 367 0.40 -14.03 -17.12
N ILE A 368 -0.24 -14.77 -16.22
CA ILE A 368 0.37 -15.22 -14.96
C ILE A 368 1.60 -16.10 -15.25
N THR A 369 1.47 -17.05 -16.18
CA THR A 369 2.57 -17.94 -16.57
C THR A 369 3.75 -17.16 -17.18
N ASP A 370 3.46 -16.20 -18.04
CA ASP A 370 4.45 -15.37 -18.72
C ASP A 370 5.18 -14.42 -17.75
N PHE A 371 4.45 -13.91 -16.75
CA PHE A 371 5.03 -13.15 -15.64
C PHE A 371 5.99 -14.02 -14.81
N VAL A 372 5.56 -15.22 -14.37
CA VAL A 372 6.42 -16.12 -13.60
C VAL A 372 7.68 -16.46 -14.40
N ASN A 373 7.54 -16.78 -15.69
CA ASN A 373 8.70 -17.05 -16.56
C ASN A 373 9.64 -15.85 -16.72
N CYS A 374 9.11 -14.62 -16.72
CA CYS A 374 9.92 -13.40 -16.78
C CYS A 374 10.78 -13.21 -15.51
N VAL A 375 10.25 -13.56 -14.33
CA VAL A 375 10.85 -13.19 -13.04
C VAL A 375 11.65 -14.34 -12.40
N LYS A 376 11.26 -15.60 -12.64
CA LYS A 376 11.77 -16.77 -11.90
C LYS A 376 13.28 -16.91 -11.91
N GLU A 377 13.96 -16.64 -13.03
CA GLU A 377 15.43 -16.77 -13.12
C GLU A 377 16.12 -15.86 -12.09
N TYR A 378 15.67 -14.62 -11.97
CA TYR A 378 16.27 -13.62 -11.09
C TYR A 378 16.03 -13.95 -9.61
N VAL A 379 14.86 -14.52 -9.29
CA VAL A 379 14.56 -15.03 -7.95
C VAL A 379 15.47 -16.21 -7.60
N PHE A 380 15.64 -17.18 -8.51
CA PHE A 380 16.54 -18.31 -8.28
C PHE A 380 17.99 -17.88 -8.06
N ILE A 381 18.49 -16.92 -8.84
CA ILE A 381 19.83 -16.35 -8.62
C ILE A 381 19.88 -15.69 -7.23
N SER A 382 18.84 -14.93 -6.86
CA SER A 382 18.82 -14.14 -5.62
C SER A 382 18.75 -14.98 -4.34
N ILE A 383 18.22 -16.20 -4.39
CA ILE A 383 18.20 -17.11 -3.23
C ILE A 383 19.63 -17.46 -2.77
N PHE A 384 20.60 -17.46 -3.68
CA PHE A 384 22.00 -17.75 -3.38
C PHE A 384 22.82 -16.50 -3.02
N ASN A 385 22.18 -15.33 -2.91
CA ASN A 385 22.85 -14.12 -2.48
C ASN A 385 23.25 -14.21 -1.00
N LYS A 386 24.36 -13.56 -0.66
CA LYS A 386 24.87 -13.49 0.72
C LYS A 386 23.98 -12.63 1.64
N THR A 387 23.20 -11.74 1.05
CA THR A 387 22.35 -10.74 1.71
C THR A 387 20.94 -10.73 1.10
N HIS A 388 19.97 -10.12 1.79
CA HIS A 388 18.57 -9.98 1.32
C HIS A 388 17.83 -11.30 1.05
N LEU A 389 18.20 -12.37 1.75
CA LEU A 389 17.56 -13.69 1.62
C LEU A 389 16.06 -13.65 1.96
N ALA A 390 15.64 -12.79 2.90
CA ALA A 390 14.23 -12.66 3.29
C ALA A 390 13.36 -12.18 2.11
N ASP A 391 13.83 -11.18 1.37
CA ASP A 391 13.14 -10.62 0.20
C ASP A 391 13.14 -11.62 -0.96
N ALA A 392 14.28 -12.29 -1.21
CA ALA A 392 14.35 -13.35 -2.22
C ALA A 392 13.40 -14.53 -1.89
N ALA A 393 13.31 -14.93 -0.62
CA ALA A 393 12.42 -15.98 -0.15
C ALA A 393 10.94 -15.56 -0.24
N LYS A 394 10.62 -14.29 0.04
CA LYS A 394 9.31 -13.69 -0.18
C LYS A 394 8.93 -13.81 -1.66
N ALA A 395 9.79 -13.34 -2.56
CA ALA A 395 9.56 -13.44 -4.01
C ALA A 395 9.38 -14.89 -4.49
N PHE A 396 10.20 -15.81 -3.98
CA PHE A 396 10.08 -17.24 -4.29
C PHE A 396 8.74 -17.82 -3.87
N ARG A 397 8.34 -17.58 -2.61
CA ARG A 397 7.06 -18.05 -2.08
C ARG A 397 5.91 -17.53 -2.93
N ASP A 398 5.98 -16.26 -3.32
CA ASP A 398 4.95 -15.61 -4.11
C ASP A 398 4.85 -16.25 -5.51
N LEU A 399 5.98 -16.46 -6.21
CA LEU A 399 5.99 -17.17 -7.48
C LEU A 399 5.47 -18.61 -7.36
N ALA A 400 5.78 -19.31 -6.26
CA ALA A 400 5.30 -20.66 -5.99
C ALA A 400 3.78 -20.71 -5.72
N MET A 401 3.18 -19.64 -5.18
CA MET A 401 1.72 -19.52 -5.05
C MET A 401 1.04 -19.33 -6.41
N LEU A 402 1.71 -18.69 -7.38
CA LEU A 402 1.17 -18.44 -8.72
C LEU A 402 1.29 -19.67 -9.64
N ARG A 403 2.48 -20.29 -9.70
CA ARG A 403 2.81 -21.41 -10.59
C ARG A 403 3.77 -22.39 -9.91
N PRO A 404 3.28 -23.23 -8.96
CA PRO A 404 4.13 -24.16 -8.23
C PRO A 404 4.89 -25.13 -9.16
N GLU A 405 4.27 -25.56 -10.25
CA GLU A 405 4.84 -26.47 -11.25
C GLU A 405 6.08 -25.92 -11.97
N LEU A 406 6.23 -24.60 -12.04
CA LEU A 406 7.38 -23.95 -12.67
C LEU A 406 8.50 -23.59 -11.68
N VAL A 407 8.18 -23.51 -10.39
CA VAL A 407 9.01 -22.89 -9.36
C VAL A 407 9.54 -23.91 -8.35
N VAL A 408 8.71 -24.86 -7.94
CA VAL A 408 9.05 -25.83 -6.89
C VAL A 408 10.02 -26.92 -7.38
N PRO A 409 9.84 -27.57 -8.55
CA PRO A 409 10.76 -28.62 -8.99
C PRO A 409 12.23 -28.16 -9.11
N PRO A 410 12.54 -27.01 -9.74
CA PRO A 410 13.93 -26.57 -9.89
C PRO A 410 14.66 -26.33 -8.56
N ILE A 411 13.98 -25.79 -7.53
CA ILE A 411 14.63 -25.56 -6.24
C ILE A 411 14.91 -26.87 -5.51
N ILE A 412 14.02 -27.86 -5.65
CA ILE A 412 14.20 -29.19 -5.05
C ILE A 412 15.41 -29.86 -5.69
N GLU A 413 15.52 -29.84 -7.02
CA GLU A 413 16.67 -30.39 -7.75
C GLU A 413 17.99 -29.74 -7.31
N GLN A 414 18.02 -28.41 -7.22
CA GLN A 414 19.20 -27.68 -6.75
C GLN A 414 19.54 -27.98 -5.29
N SER A 415 18.54 -28.05 -4.40
CA SER A 415 18.74 -28.37 -2.98
C SER A 415 19.27 -29.78 -2.80
N VAL A 416 18.73 -30.75 -3.55
CA VAL A 416 19.19 -32.12 -3.57
C VAL A 416 20.64 -32.19 -4.03
N PHE A 417 20.99 -31.52 -5.13
CA PHE A 417 22.37 -31.44 -5.60
C PHE A 417 23.31 -30.85 -4.55
N PHE A 418 22.91 -29.76 -3.88
CA PHE A 418 23.69 -29.11 -2.83
C PHE A 418 23.93 -30.05 -1.64
N ILE A 419 22.88 -30.72 -1.16
CA ILE A 419 22.97 -31.69 -0.05
C ILE A 419 23.90 -32.85 -0.43
N TYR A 420 23.77 -33.41 -1.64
CA TYR A 420 24.66 -34.46 -2.12
C TYR A 420 26.11 -33.99 -2.28
N SER A 421 26.34 -32.74 -2.67
CA SER A 421 27.68 -32.17 -2.81
C SER A 421 28.37 -31.97 -1.45
N ILE A 422 27.64 -31.55 -0.42
CA ILE A 422 28.13 -31.48 0.97
C ILE A 422 28.44 -32.89 1.49
N GLY A 423 27.55 -33.85 1.25
CA GLY A 423 27.77 -35.25 1.64
C GLY A 423 28.98 -35.91 0.96
N ARG A 424 29.43 -35.39 -0.18
CA ARG A 424 30.69 -35.79 -0.82
C ARG A 424 31.92 -35.04 -0.30
N MET A 425 31.75 -33.81 0.20
CA MET A 425 32.83 -33.01 0.82
C MET A 425 33.16 -33.49 2.23
N PHE A 426 32.19 -34.06 2.95
CA PHE A 426 32.36 -34.75 4.22
C PHE A 426 31.82 -36.19 4.10
N PRO A 427 32.63 -37.14 3.59
CA PRO A 427 32.22 -38.53 3.60
C PRO A 427 32.02 -38.98 5.04
N LEU A 428 30.85 -39.56 5.34
CA LEU A 428 30.47 -40.14 6.65
C LEU A 428 31.47 -41.19 7.18
N SER A 429 32.48 -41.59 6.41
CA SER A 429 33.56 -42.48 6.84
C SER A 429 34.58 -41.83 7.79
N SER A 430 34.49 -40.53 8.09
CA SER A 430 35.32 -39.87 9.12
C SER A 430 34.73 -39.93 10.54
N LEU A 431 33.58 -40.60 10.73
CA LEU A 431 32.93 -40.78 12.03
C LEU A 431 33.11 -42.19 12.64
N ASP A 432 33.85 -43.09 12.00
CA ASP A 432 34.04 -44.48 12.47
C ASP A 432 35.11 -44.64 13.58
N SER A 433 35.66 -43.56 14.15
CA SER A 433 36.60 -43.64 15.28
C SER A 433 35.92 -43.43 16.64
N PHE A 434 34.82 -44.11 16.90
CA PHE A 434 34.31 -44.31 18.26
C PHE A 434 34.40 -45.80 18.59
N HIS A 435 35.55 -46.20 19.15
CA HIS A 435 35.68 -47.50 19.79
C HIS A 435 34.71 -47.58 20.98
N PRO A 436 33.93 -48.68 21.13
CA PRO A 436 33.17 -48.90 22.35
C PRO A 436 34.14 -49.22 23.50
N PRO A 437 33.93 -48.68 24.71
CA PRO A 437 34.71 -49.09 25.87
C PRO A 437 34.41 -50.55 26.18
N THR A 438 35.46 -51.36 26.26
CA THR A 438 35.44 -52.76 26.67
C THR A 438 34.97 -52.92 28.12
N ALA A 439 34.06 -53.89 28.29
CA ALA A 439 33.60 -54.65 29.47
C ALA A 439 33.88 -54.10 30.89
#